data_AF-A0A976LMF1-F1
#
_entry.id   AF-A0A976LMF1-F1
#
_cell.length_a   1.000
_cell.length_b   1.000
_cell.length_c   1.000
_cell.angle_alpha   90.00
_cell.angle_beta   90.00
_cell.angle_gamma   90.00
#
_symmetry.space_group_name_H-M   'P 1'
#
loop_
_entity.id
_entity.type
_entity.pdbx_description
1 polymer ?
#
loop_
_entity_poly.entity_id
_entity_poly.type
_entity_poly.pdbx_seq_one_letter_code
_entity_poly.pdbx_strand_id
1 'polypeptide(L)'
;MELAAGEYVVVVQDRNIFEARYGTNVNIAGQYSGRLNNAGERIELADAIGQTILNFSYEDDWHSITDGEGFSLTIINPANSDVSSWDKKDSWRPSAYAGGSPGQDDSGIIPEPGAIVINEVLAHSHAEASDWIELYNTTGTAIDIGGWFISDSNDNLFKYKIANGTTIGPDGYLVLYEDLYFGNANDPGAYEPFALSENGERLYLSSAQNDVLTGYRNVEDFGASETGVSFGRYHKSSTDNYNFVAMDENTPGSANAYPKVGPIVISEIMYHPDWPEGSSYTNDQYEYIELHNISAEPVTLYDYVTAEP
;
A
#
# COMPACT_ATOMS: atom_id res chain seq x y z
N MET A 1 2.85 40.03 -6.17
CA MET A 1 2.18 38.92 -6.85
C MET A 1 0.90 38.66 -6.08
N GLU A 2 -0.21 38.52 -6.77
CA GLU A 2 -1.48 38.10 -6.19
C GLU A 2 -1.77 36.70 -6.71
N LEU A 3 -2.31 35.83 -5.86
CA LEU A 3 -2.72 34.48 -6.22
C LEU A 3 -4.25 34.44 -6.16
N ALA A 4 -4.92 34.26 -7.29
CA ALA A 4 -6.36 34.16 -7.32
C ALA A 4 -6.83 32.82 -6.73
N ALA A 5 -8.14 32.71 -6.46
CA ALA A 5 -8.71 31.48 -5.93
C ALA A 5 -8.46 30.29 -6.88
N GLY A 6 -7.85 29.23 -6.35
CA GLY A 6 -7.51 28.01 -7.11
C GLY A 6 -6.24 28.11 -7.98
N GLU A 7 -5.53 29.24 -7.96
CA GLU A 7 -4.25 29.37 -8.66
C GLU A 7 -3.10 28.75 -7.87
N TYR A 8 -2.09 28.32 -8.61
CA TYR A 8 -0.86 27.73 -8.07
C TYR A 8 0.34 28.64 -8.36
N VAL A 9 1.32 28.57 -7.47
CA VAL A 9 2.63 29.21 -7.64
C VAL A 9 3.71 28.29 -7.06
N VAL A 10 4.90 28.30 -7.65
CA VAL A 10 6.04 27.51 -7.18
C VAL A 10 7.16 28.40 -6.63
N VAL A 11 7.91 27.87 -5.65
CA VAL A 11 9.20 28.40 -5.22
C VAL A 11 10.25 27.34 -5.58
N VAL A 12 11.26 27.73 -6.36
CA VAL A 12 12.18 26.77 -7.01
C VAL A 12 13.61 26.96 -6.55
N GLN A 13 14.47 25.97 -6.73
CA GLN A 13 15.89 26.12 -6.36
C GLN A 13 16.64 26.97 -7.41
N ASP A 14 16.47 26.63 -8.69
CA ASP A 14 17.02 27.34 -9.85
C ASP A 14 15.93 27.53 -10.90
N ARG A 15 15.59 28.79 -11.18
CA ARG A 15 14.56 29.16 -12.15
C ARG A 15 14.90 28.71 -13.56
N ASN A 16 16.15 28.88 -14.01
CA ASN A 16 16.53 28.58 -15.38
C ASN A 16 16.44 27.07 -15.64
N ILE A 17 16.91 26.25 -14.68
CA ILE A 17 16.83 24.79 -14.78
C ILE A 17 15.38 24.31 -14.70
N PHE A 18 14.58 24.91 -13.82
CA PHE A 18 13.16 24.59 -13.70
C PHE A 18 12.40 24.90 -15.00
N GLU A 19 12.55 26.12 -15.54
CA GLU A 19 11.89 26.53 -16.79
C GLU A 19 12.37 25.73 -18.00
N ALA A 20 13.63 25.28 -18.01
CA ALA A 20 14.13 24.38 -19.06
C ALA A 20 13.41 23.02 -19.06
N ARG A 21 12.93 22.54 -17.91
CA ARG A 21 12.20 21.26 -17.79
C ARG A 21 10.68 21.41 -17.90
N TYR A 22 10.10 22.42 -17.24
CA TYR A 22 8.64 22.58 -17.12
C TYR A 22 8.06 23.70 -17.99
N GLY A 23 8.92 24.43 -18.72
CA GLY A 23 8.53 25.58 -19.52
C GLY A 23 8.36 26.86 -18.68
N THR A 24 8.08 27.96 -19.38
CA THR A 24 8.00 29.31 -18.78
C THR A 24 6.57 29.73 -18.40
N ASN A 25 5.60 28.83 -18.51
CA ASN A 25 4.18 29.12 -18.24
C ASN A 25 3.78 28.86 -16.78
N VAL A 26 4.67 28.31 -15.96
CA VAL A 26 4.43 28.07 -14.53
C VAL A 26 4.72 29.34 -13.75
N ASN A 27 3.80 29.77 -12.89
CA ASN A 27 4.00 30.94 -12.02
C ASN A 27 5.08 30.65 -10.97
N ILE A 28 6.20 31.38 -11.01
CA ILE A 28 7.31 31.24 -10.05
C ILE A 28 7.35 32.45 -9.10
N ALA A 29 7.09 32.24 -7.81
CA ALA A 29 7.12 33.27 -6.77
C ALA A 29 8.55 33.70 -6.39
N GLY A 30 9.51 32.79 -6.44
CA GLY A 30 10.88 33.08 -6.00
C GLY A 30 11.80 31.87 -6.10
N GLN A 31 13.04 32.08 -5.62
CA GLN A 31 14.04 31.01 -5.51
C GLN A 31 14.48 30.81 -4.06
N TYR A 32 14.77 29.57 -3.69
CA TYR A 32 15.38 29.22 -2.39
C TYR A 32 16.83 28.76 -2.58
N SER A 33 17.62 28.81 -1.50
CA SER A 33 19.00 28.32 -1.48
C SER A 33 19.09 26.92 -0.87
N GLY A 34 20.12 26.15 -1.22
CA GLY A 34 20.31 24.80 -0.73
C GLY A 34 19.56 23.77 -1.58
N ARG A 35 18.97 22.76 -0.94
CA ARG A 35 18.13 21.73 -1.54
C ARG A 35 17.15 21.19 -0.51
N LEU A 36 16.06 20.59 -0.98
CA LEU A 36 15.23 19.77 -0.12
C LEU A 36 15.96 18.46 0.26
N ASN A 37 15.73 17.93 1.45
CA ASN A 37 16.36 16.71 1.94
C ASN A 37 15.64 15.47 1.42
N ASN A 38 16.36 14.58 0.75
CA ASN A 38 15.78 13.35 0.23
C ASN A 38 15.26 12.44 1.36
N ALA A 39 15.90 12.44 2.53
CA ALA A 39 15.49 11.59 3.66
C ALA A 39 14.32 12.16 4.49
N GLY A 40 13.64 13.21 4.01
CA GLY A 40 12.66 13.96 4.81
C GLY A 40 13.21 15.22 5.46
N GLU A 41 12.35 16.23 5.61
CA GLU A 41 12.63 17.43 6.42
C GLU A 41 11.35 18.15 6.82
N ARG A 42 11.52 19.12 7.72
CA ARG A 42 10.49 20.06 8.13
C ARG A 42 10.37 21.23 7.16
N ILE A 43 9.15 21.48 6.67
CA ILE A 43 8.78 22.65 5.87
C ILE A 43 7.92 23.60 6.70
N GLU A 44 8.29 24.88 6.70
CA GLU A 44 7.55 25.94 7.37
C GLU A 44 7.18 27.06 6.40
N LEU A 45 5.89 27.40 6.36
CA LEU A 45 5.38 28.62 5.76
C LEU A 45 5.06 29.61 6.88
N ALA A 46 5.65 30.81 6.83
CA ALA A 46 5.43 31.86 7.82
C ALA A 46 5.00 33.17 7.13
N ASP A 47 4.29 34.02 7.88
CA ASP A 47 3.89 35.35 7.42
C ASP A 47 5.03 36.38 7.53
N ALA A 48 4.73 37.63 7.15
CA ALA A 48 5.72 38.72 7.13
C ALA A 48 6.25 39.13 8.52
N ILE A 49 5.59 38.76 9.62
CA ILE A 49 6.04 39.03 10.99
C ILE A 49 6.65 37.77 11.66
N GLY A 50 6.74 36.66 10.93
CA GLY A 50 7.32 35.40 11.39
C GLY A 50 6.32 34.48 12.11
N GLN A 51 5.02 34.73 12.01
CA GLN A 51 4.02 33.80 12.53
C GLN A 51 3.89 32.61 11.58
N THR A 52 4.00 31.40 12.11
CA THR A 52 3.80 30.15 11.36
C THR A 52 2.35 30.07 10.84
N ILE A 53 2.22 29.89 9.53
CA ILE A 53 0.96 29.62 8.82
C ILE A 53 0.76 28.11 8.68
N LEU A 54 1.81 27.40 8.27
CA LEU A 54 1.82 25.94 8.11
C LEU A 54 3.20 25.40 8.49
N ASN A 55 3.22 24.25 9.14
CA ASN A 55 4.44 23.58 9.56
C ASN A 55 4.18 22.07 9.58
N PHE A 56 4.94 21.31 8.80
CA PHE A 56 4.88 19.86 8.73
C PHE A 56 6.24 19.30 8.32
N SER A 57 6.46 18.01 8.50
CA SER A 57 7.62 17.28 8.00
C SER A 57 7.15 16.21 7.02
N TYR A 58 7.83 16.11 5.88
CA TYR A 58 7.67 14.95 5.00
C TYR A 58 8.77 13.92 5.31
N GLU A 59 8.47 12.66 5.04
CA GLU A 59 9.40 11.54 5.21
C GLU A 59 9.55 10.78 3.89
N ASP A 60 10.72 10.19 3.70
CA ASP A 60 11.13 9.47 2.49
C ASP A 60 10.34 8.15 2.27
N ASP A 61 9.95 7.49 3.37
CA ASP A 61 9.28 6.19 3.37
C ASP A 61 7.75 6.27 3.18
N TRP A 62 7.20 7.49 3.01
CA TRP A 62 5.77 7.68 2.83
C TRP A 62 5.28 6.97 1.58
N HIS A 63 5.87 7.23 0.42
CA HIS A 63 5.47 6.59 -0.82
C HIS A 63 6.71 6.26 -1.64
N SER A 64 7.00 4.97 -1.82
CA SER A 64 8.24 4.50 -2.44
C SER A 64 8.46 5.07 -3.84
N ILE A 65 7.39 5.31 -4.61
CA ILE A 65 7.50 5.85 -5.97
C ILE A 65 7.84 7.35 -6.01
N THR A 66 7.75 8.05 -4.87
CA THR A 66 8.24 9.43 -4.75
C THR A 66 9.74 9.50 -4.41
N ASP A 67 10.34 8.38 -3.99
CA ASP A 67 11.78 8.25 -3.77
C ASP A 67 12.47 7.64 -5.00
N GLY A 68 12.72 8.48 -6.01
CA GLY A 68 13.60 8.14 -7.13
C GLY A 68 12.92 7.67 -8.42
N GLU A 69 11.64 7.30 -8.41
CA GLU A 69 10.87 7.04 -9.65
C GLU A 69 10.33 8.32 -10.32
N GLY A 70 10.52 9.47 -9.68
CA GLY A 70 10.28 10.79 -10.26
C GLY A 70 8.89 11.37 -10.01
N PHE A 71 8.04 10.73 -9.20
CA PHE A 71 6.77 11.31 -8.76
C PHE A 71 6.97 12.27 -7.59
N SER A 72 6.14 13.31 -7.49
CA SER A 72 6.16 14.24 -6.35
C SER A 72 5.13 13.85 -5.29
N LEU A 73 5.32 14.28 -4.04
CA LEU A 73 4.27 14.23 -3.03
C LEU A 73 3.21 15.33 -3.30
N THR A 74 1.95 14.92 -3.41
CA THR A 74 0.78 15.76 -3.62
C THR A 74 -0.19 15.60 -2.46
N ILE A 75 -0.61 16.70 -1.83
CA ILE A 75 -1.61 16.68 -0.75
C ILE A 75 -2.98 16.33 -1.34
N ILE A 76 -3.68 15.35 -0.75
CA ILE A 76 -4.97 14.85 -1.25
C ILE A 76 -6.06 15.91 -1.05
N ASN A 77 -6.10 16.55 0.11
CA ASN A 77 -7.08 17.58 0.44
C ASN A 77 -6.41 18.82 1.04
N PRO A 78 -5.94 19.77 0.20
CA PRO A 78 -5.31 21.00 0.68
C PRO A 78 -6.27 21.91 1.46
N ALA A 79 -7.58 21.70 1.35
CA ALA A 79 -8.60 22.46 2.07
C ALA A 79 -8.91 21.89 3.46
N ASN A 80 -8.27 20.78 3.87
CA ASN A 80 -8.44 20.23 5.22
C ASN A 80 -7.96 21.24 6.26
N SER A 81 -8.86 21.64 7.18
CA SER A 81 -8.56 22.59 8.25
C SER A 81 -7.66 22.02 9.35
N ASP A 82 -7.57 20.68 9.45
CA ASP A 82 -6.65 20.02 10.37
C ASP A 82 -5.24 19.96 9.77
N VAL A 83 -4.46 21.02 10.00
CA VAL A 83 -3.06 21.10 9.56
C VAL A 83 -2.15 20.04 10.17
N SER A 84 -2.56 19.38 11.27
CA SER A 84 -1.76 18.30 11.87
C SER A 84 -1.80 17.00 11.05
N SER A 85 -2.74 16.88 10.11
CA SER A 85 -2.80 15.73 9.20
C SER A 85 -1.66 15.77 8.17
N TRP A 86 -1.05 16.93 7.92
CA TRP A 86 0.00 17.08 6.91
C TRP A 86 1.29 16.32 7.26
N ASP A 87 1.49 15.97 8.54
CA ASP A 87 2.58 15.08 9.01
C ASP A 87 2.26 13.58 8.81
N LYS A 88 1.15 13.24 8.14
CA LYS A 88 0.69 11.85 7.95
C LYS A 88 0.79 11.46 6.49
N LYS A 89 1.47 10.34 6.22
CA LYS A 89 1.55 9.67 4.91
C LYS A 89 0.21 9.66 4.16
N ASP A 90 -0.87 9.31 4.86
CA ASP A 90 -2.20 9.13 4.26
C ASP A 90 -2.89 10.44 3.83
N SER A 91 -2.36 11.61 4.22
CA SER A 91 -2.82 12.90 3.66
C SER A 91 -2.18 13.21 2.31
N TRP A 92 -1.17 12.45 1.91
CA TRP A 92 -0.41 12.64 0.69
C TRP A 92 -0.56 11.44 -0.23
N ARG A 93 -0.41 11.71 -1.52
CA ARG A 93 -0.26 10.69 -2.55
C ARG A 93 0.87 11.08 -3.51
N PRO A 94 1.41 10.13 -4.28
CA PRO A 94 2.22 10.48 -5.43
C PRO A 94 1.40 11.28 -6.46
N SER A 95 2.08 12.15 -7.21
CA SER A 95 1.50 12.89 -8.33
C SER A 95 1.02 11.96 -9.43
N ALA A 96 0.03 12.39 -10.23
CA ALA A 96 -0.44 11.58 -11.36
C ALA A 96 0.66 11.36 -12.41
N TYR A 97 1.58 12.30 -12.56
CA TYR A 97 2.61 12.27 -13.58
C TYR A 97 4.01 12.18 -12.98
N ALA A 98 4.88 11.42 -13.65
CA ALA A 98 6.31 11.50 -13.38
C ALA A 98 6.82 12.90 -13.73
N GLY A 99 7.61 13.49 -12.84
CA GLY A 99 7.99 14.90 -12.85
C GLY A 99 7.01 15.81 -12.10
N GLY A 100 5.91 15.29 -11.55
CA GLY A 100 4.90 16.09 -10.87
C GLY A 100 4.04 16.93 -11.82
N SER A 101 3.16 17.73 -11.22
CA SER A 101 2.19 18.60 -11.88
C SER A 101 2.37 20.08 -11.49
N PRO A 102 3.60 20.65 -11.49
CA PRO A 102 3.84 21.97 -10.91
C PRO A 102 3.00 23.06 -11.58
N GLY A 103 2.26 23.80 -10.75
CA GLY A 103 1.37 24.85 -11.21
C GLY A 103 -0.01 24.38 -11.67
N GLN A 104 -0.34 23.09 -11.50
CA GLN A 104 -1.61 22.48 -11.91
C GLN A 104 -2.15 21.57 -10.80
N ASP A 105 -3.47 21.33 -10.82
CA ASP A 105 -4.11 20.30 -10.00
C ASP A 105 -4.13 18.98 -10.79
N ASP A 106 -3.69 17.88 -10.17
CA ASP A 106 -3.78 16.54 -10.75
C ASP A 106 -4.79 15.63 -10.03
N SER A 107 -5.65 16.19 -9.19
CA SER A 107 -6.72 15.48 -8.50
C SER A 107 -7.71 14.85 -9.47
N GLY A 108 -8.08 13.59 -9.20
CA GLY A 108 -9.01 12.83 -10.02
C GLY A 108 -8.44 12.29 -11.34
N ILE A 109 -7.17 12.55 -11.67
CA ILE A 109 -6.51 11.93 -12.84
C ILE A 109 -6.16 10.46 -12.56
N ILE A 110 -5.80 10.16 -11.32
CA ILE A 110 -5.57 8.82 -10.81
C ILE A 110 -6.48 8.59 -9.60
N PRO A 111 -6.84 7.34 -9.28
CA PRO A 111 -7.56 7.05 -8.04
C PRO A 111 -6.75 7.44 -6.81
N GLU A 112 -7.45 7.73 -5.71
CA GLU A 112 -6.80 7.97 -4.41
C GLU A 112 -6.19 6.68 -3.85
N PRO A 113 -5.10 6.75 -3.06
CA PRO A 113 -4.47 5.58 -2.47
C PRO A 113 -5.47 4.63 -1.79
N GLY A 114 -5.38 3.35 -2.11
CA GLY A 114 -6.28 2.32 -1.57
C GLY A 114 -7.62 2.19 -2.29
N ALA A 115 -7.89 2.95 -3.36
CA ALA A 115 -9.12 2.83 -4.15
C ALA A 115 -9.23 1.49 -4.89
N ILE A 116 -8.13 0.99 -5.47
CA ILE A 116 -8.01 -0.34 -6.09
C ILE A 116 -6.87 -1.10 -5.43
N VAL A 117 -7.19 -2.19 -4.75
CA VAL A 117 -6.21 -2.96 -3.99
C VAL A 117 -6.11 -4.38 -4.52
N ILE A 118 -4.92 -4.97 -4.40
CA ILE A 118 -4.74 -6.42 -4.39
C ILE A 118 -5.49 -6.92 -3.16
N ASN A 119 -6.55 -7.69 -3.38
CA ASN A 119 -7.50 -8.05 -2.34
C ASN A 119 -7.24 -9.44 -1.78
N GLU A 120 -6.97 -10.40 -2.66
CA GLU A 120 -6.76 -11.79 -2.30
C GLU A 120 -5.92 -12.47 -3.40
N VAL A 121 -5.02 -13.36 -3.01
CA VAL A 121 -4.06 -14.05 -3.89
C VAL A 121 -3.99 -15.51 -3.46
N LEU A 122 -4.28 -16.42 -4.39
CA LEU A 122 -4.00 -17.84 -4.23
C LEU A 122 -2.80 -18.19 -5.12
N ALA A 123 -1.65 -18.42 -4.48
CA ALA A 123 -0.37 -18.74 -5.13
C ALA A 123 0.02 -20.24 -5.04
N HIS A 124 -0.89 -21.08 -4.54
CA HIS A 124 -0.69 -22.51 -4.49
C HIS A 124 -2.03 -23.24 -4.48
N SER A 125 -2.65 -23.36 -5.64
CA SER A 125 -3.92 -24.06 -5.81
C SER A 125 -3.78 -25.59 -5.68
N HIS A 126 -4.89 -26.27 -5.39
CA HIS A 126 -4.90 -27.73 -5.24
C HIS A 126 -5.19 -28.44 -6.57
N ALA A 127 -4.39 -29.45 -6.91
CA ALA A 127 -4.52 -30.27 -8.12
C ALA A 127 -4.46 -29.43 -9.41
N GLU A 128 -5.45 -29.57 -10.30
CA GLU A 128 -5.49 -28.92 -11.62
C GLU A 128 -6.19 -27.55 -11.59
N ALA A 129 -6.43 -26.98 -10.41
CA ALA A 129 -6.94 -25.62 -10.29
C ALA A 129 -5.87 -24.61 -10.71
N SER A 130 -6.30 -23.41 -11.10
CA SER A 130 -5.38 -22.30 -11.40
C SER A 130 -5.21 -21.44 -10.17
N ASP A 131 -4.00 -20.91 -10.01
CA ASP A 131 -3.69 -19.79 -9.15
C ASP A 131 -4.40 -18.53 -9.66
N TRP A 132 -4.59 -17.56 -8.78
CA TRP A 132 -5.32 -16.34 -9.14
C TRP A 132 -4.97 -15.15 -8.25
N ILE A 133 -5.22 -13.97 -8.83
CA ILE A 133 -5.09 -12.66 -8.21
C ILE A 133 -6.46 -12.00 -8.25
N GLU A 134 -6.92 -11.48 -7.13
CA GLU A 134 -8.12 -10.66 -7.05
C GLU A 134 -7.80 -9.20 -6.76
N LEU A 135 -8.45 -8.32 -7.52
CA LEU A 135 -8.48 -6.89 -7.27
C LEU A 135 -9.84 -6.47 -6.70
N TYR A 136 -9.85 -5.52 -5.78
CA TYR A 136 -11.07 -4.96 -5.18
C TYR A 136 -11.10 -3.44 -5.30
N ASN A 137 -12.26 -2.91 -5.70
CA ASN A 137 -12.55 -1.48 -5.65
C ASN A 137 -13.20 -1.12 -4.31
N THR A 138 -12.46 -0.40 -3.47
CA THR A 138 -12.90 0.01 -2.13
C THR A 138 -13.85 1.20 -2.13
N THR A 139 -14.15 1.76 -3.31
CA THR A 139 -14.93 2.99 -3.46
C THR A 139 -16.37 2.71 -3.87
N GLY A 140 -17.25 3.66 -3.56
CA GLY A 140 -18.65 3.65 -4.02
C GLY A 140 -18.86 4.07 -5.48
N THR A 141 -17.80 4.10 -6.29
CA THR A 141 -17.84 4.51 -7.70
C THR A 141 -17.08 3.52 -8.58
N ALA A 142 -17.52 3.31 -9.82
CA ALA A 142 -16.80 2.45 -10.75
C ALA A 142 -15.46 3.07 -11.16
N ILE A 143 -14.40 2.26 -11.25
CA ILE A 143 -13.05 2.70 -11.64
C ILE A 143 -12.60 1.91 -12.88
N ASP A 144 -12.21 2.62 -13.92
CA ASP A 144 -11.57 2.05 -15.11
C ASP A 144 -10.10 1.75 -14.79
N ILE A 145 -9.75 0.47 -14.84
CA ILE A 145 -8.39 -0.05 -14.63
C ILE A 145 -7.81 -0.62 -15.93
N GLY A 146 -8.48 -0.40 -17.06
CA GLY A 146 -8.00 -0.83 -18.35
C GLY A 146 -6.65 -0.20 -18.68
N GLY A 147 -5.72 -1.02 -19.12
CA GLY A 147 -4.35 -0.61 -19.43
C GLY A 147 -3.41 -0.52 -18.22
N TRP A 148 -3.89 -0.79 -17.00
CA TRP A 148 -3.03 -0.95 -15.83
C TRP A 148 -2.21 -2.24 -15.92
N PHE A 149 -1.19 -2.37 -15.08
CA PHE A 149 -0.28 -3.50 -15.09
C PHE A 149 -0.24 -4.24 -13.75
N ILE A 150 -0.11 -5.56 -13.85
CA ILE A 150 0.19 -6.47 -12.74
C ILE A 150 1.56 -7.11 -12.99
N SER A 151 2.38 -7.21 -11.95
CA SER A 151 3.70 -7.83 -12.01
C SER A 151 4.10 -8.43 -10.66
N ASP A 152 4.87 -9.51 -10.69
CA ASP A 152 5.60 -10.14 -9.57
C ASP A 152 7.05 -9.59 -9.44
N SER A 153 7.42 -8.59 -10.24
CA SER A 153 8.80 -8.11 -10.37
C SER A 153 8.90 -6.58 -10.35
N ASN A 154 9.76 -6.06 -9.48
CA ASN A 154 10.12 -4.64 -9.47
C ASN A 154 10.98 -4.22 -10.67
N ASP A 155 11.69 -5.17 -11.27
CA ASP A 155 12.59 -4.90 -12.41
C ASP A 155 11.78 -4.73 -13.71
N ASN A 156 10.60 -5.34 -13.79
CA ASN A 156 9.67 -5.18 -14.89
C ASN A 156 8.23 -5.05 -14.38
N LEU A 157 7.72 -3.83 -14.26
CA LEU A 157 6.34 -3.58 -13.84
C LEU A 157 5.30 -3.78 -14.96
N PHE A 158 5.71 -4.14 -16.18
CA PHE A 158 4.85 -4.21 -17.36
C PHE A 158 4.48 -5.65 -17.79
N LYS A 159 4.61 -6.65 -16.89
CA LYS A 159 4.47 -8.08 -17.24
C LYS A 159 3.09 -8.46 -17.76
N TYR A 160 2.02 -8.07 -17.06
CA TYR A 160 0.65 -8.31 -17.49
C TYR A 160 -0.15 -7.01 -17.57
N LYS A 161 -0.65 -6.66 -18.75
CA LYS A 161 -1.52 -5.51 -19.00
C LYS A 161 -2.99 -5.92 -18.92
N ILE A 162 -3.74 -5.28 -18.05
CA ILE A 162 -5.20 -5.42 -17.98
C ILE A 162 -5.83 -4.84 -19.26
N ALA A 163 -6.78 -5.56 -19.85
CA ALA A 163 -7.40 -5.17 -21.10
C ALA A 163 -8.02 -3.76 -21.04
N ASN A 164 -7.87 -2.97 -22.10
CA ASN A 164 -8.45 -1.64 -22.17
C ASN A 164 -9.98 -1.68 -21.99
N GLY A 165 -10.53 -0.75 -21.21
CA GLY A 165 -11.96 -0.68 -20.89
C GLY A 165 -12.42 -1.63 -19.80
N THR A 166 -11.52 -2.38 -19.14
CA THR A 166 -11.86 -3.14 -17.93
C THR A 166 -12.18 -2.18 -16.79
N THR A 167 -13.41 -2.26 -16.28
CA THR A 167 -13.88 -1.44 -15.15
C THR A 167 -14.26 -2.35 -13.99
N ILE A 168 -13.85 -1.97 -12.78
CA ILE A 168 -14.36 -2.59 -11.55
C ILE A 168 -15.50 -1.71 -11.02
N GLY A 169 -16.68 -2.29 -10.83
CA GLY A 169 -17.84 -1.59 -10.27
C GLY A 169 -17.60 -1.10 -8.84
N PRO A 170 -18.53 -0.28 -8.28
CA PRO A 170 -18.47 0.11 -6.89
C PRO A 170 -18.51 -1.13 -5.99
N ASP A 171 -17.63 -1.20 -4.99
CA ASP A 171 -17.47 -2.37 -4.11
C ASP A 171 -17.28 -3.70 -4.89
N GLY A 172 -16.78 -3.61 -6.13
CA GLY A 172 -16.66 -4.73 -7.04
C GLY A 172 -15.31 -5.44 -6.96
N TYR A 173 -15.29 -6.68 -7.45
CA TYR A 173 -14.10 -7.54 -7.49
C TYR A 173 -13.77 -7.91 -8.94
N LEU A 174 -12.49 -8.11 -9.23
CA LEU A 174 -11.99 -8.71 -10.47
C LEU A 174 -11.01 -9.83 -10.14
N VAL A 175 -11.36 -11.06 -10.52
CA VAL A 175 -10.49 -12.24 -10.35
C VAL A 175 -9.81 -12.55 -11.67
N LEU A 176 -8.49 -12.63 -11.65
CA LEU A 176 -7.63 -13.00 -12.78
C LEU A 176 -7.00 -14.35 -12.46
N TYR A 177 -7.41 -15.40 -13.15
CA TYR A 177 -6.79 -16.72 -13.08
C TYR A 177 -5.54 -16.79 -13.96
N GLU A 178 -4.46 -17.37 -13.44
CA GLU A 178 -3.16 -17.50 -14.10
C GLU A 178 -3.28 -18.09 -15.52
N ASP A 179 -3.95 -19.24 -15.63
CA ASP A 179 -4.06 -20.02 -16.86
C ASP A 179 -4.87 -19.33 -17.98
N LEU A 180 -5.73 -18.39 -17.61
CA LEU A 180 -6.53 -17.59 -18.54
C LEU A 180 -5.84 -16.28 -18.91
N TYR A 181 -5.11 -15.67 -17.96
CA TYR A 181 -4.63 -14.30 -18.04
C TYR A 181 -3.11 -14.22 -17.94
N PHE A 182 -2.56 -13.99 -16.75
CA PHE A 182 -1.18 -13.53 -16.58
C PHE A 182 -0.11 -14.62 -16.80
N GLY A 183 -0.47 -15.90 -16.72
CA GLY A 183 0.38 -17.04 -17.12
C GLY A 183 0.10 -17.54 -18.54
N ASN A 184 -0.94 -17.03 -19.19
CA ASN A 184 -1.34 -17.45 -20.53
C ASN A 184 -0.58 -16.68 -21.62
N ALA A 185 0.41 -17.32 -22.24
CA ALA A 185 1.17 -16.72 -23.34
C ALA A 185 0.35 -16.33 -24.59
N ASN A 186 -0.91 -16.77 -24.69
CA ASN A 186 -1.82 -16.38 -25.77
C ASN A 186 -2.73 -15.20 -25.39
N ASP A 187 -2.78 -14.80 -24.13
CA ASP A 187 -3.50 -13.60 -23.71
C ASP A 187 -2.73 -12.36 -24.21
N PRO A 188 -3.38 -11.42 -24.92
CA PRO A 188 -2.70 -10.25 -25.47
C PRO A 188 -2.17 -9.28 -24.41
N GLY A 189 -2.63 -9.38 -23.17
CA GLY A 189 -2.13 -8.64 -22.02
C GLY A 189 -0.87 -9.24 -21.42
N ALA A 190 -0.58 -10.53 -21.64
CA ALA A 190 0.60 -11.20 -21.09
C ALA A 190 1.87 -10.87 -21.91
N TYR A 191 2.44 -9.68 -21.67
CA TYR A 191 3.68 -9.23 -22.31
C TYR A 191 4.87 -10.09 -21.89
N GLU A 192 4.89 -10.49 -20.63
CA GLU A 192 5.81 -11.47 -20.08
C GLU A 192 5.03 -12.37 -19.12
N PRO A 193 4.57 -13.55 -19.59
CA PRO A 193 3.78 -14.45 -18.76
C PRO A 193 4.51 -14.84 -17.48
N PHE A 194 3.77 -14.96 -16.38
CA PHE A 194 4.32 -15.33 -15.08
C PHE A 194 3.37 -16.21 -14.27
N ALA A 195 3.92 -16.83 -13.24
CA ALA A 195 3.21 -17.68 -12.30
C ALA A 195 3.52 -17.20 -10.89
N LEU A 196 2.62 -17.46 -9.95
CA LEU A 196 2.84 -17.07 -8.57
C LEU A 196 3.73 -18.08 -7.84
N SER A 197 4.55 -17.60 -6.90
CA SER A 197 5.41 -18.48 -6.10
C SER A 197 4.73 -18.95 -4.82
N GLU A 198 4.58 -20.26 -4.65
CA GLU A 198 4.12 -20.88 -3.39
C GLU A 198 5.05 -20.60 -2.19
N ASN A 199 6.27 -20.12 -2.44
CA ASN A 199 7.24 -19.75 -1.41
C ASN A 199 7.11 -18.29 -0.93
N GLY A 200 6.17 -17.54 -1.52
CA GLY A 200 5.99 -16.11 -1.28
C GLY A 200 6.81 -15.24 -2.22
N GLU A 201 6.27 -14.07 -2.51
CA GLU A 201 6.86 -13.03 -3.34
C GLU A 201 6.11 -11.71 -3.14
N ARG A 202 6.43 -10.72 -3.97
CA ARG A 202 5.81 -9.40 -3.95
C ARG A 202 5.03 -9.17 -5.23
N LEU A 203 3.78 -8.75 -5.09
CA LEU A 203 2.90 -8.41 -6.20
C LEU A 203 2.71 -6.91 -6.30
N TYR A 204 2.70 -6.42 -7.53
CA TYR A 204 2.59 -5.02 -7.88
C TYR A 204 1.39 -4.80 -8.78
N LEU A 205 0.48 -3.91 -8.37
CA LEU A 205 -0.54 -3.32 -9.22
C LEU A 205 -0.14 -1.88 -9.51
N SER A 206 0.21 -1.56 -10.76
CA SER A 206 0.59 -0.21 -11.18
C SER A 206 -0.38 0.32 -12.22
N SER A 207 -0.93 1.51 -11.98
CA SER A 207 -1.77 2.14 -12.99
C SER A 207 -0.94 2.74 -14.12
N ALA A 208 -1.54 2.84 -15.30
CA ALA A 208 -0.92 3.45 -16.46
C ALA A 208 -1.94 4.16 -17.33
N GLN A 209 -1.48 5.18 -18.05
CA GLN A 209 -2.22 5.85 -19.11
C GLN A 209 -1.36 5.86 -20.36
N ASN A 210 -1.89 5.35 -21.48
CA ASN A 210 -1.16 5.23 -22.74
C ASN A 210 0.20 4.53 -22.58
N ASP A 211 0.23 3.42 -21.83
CA ASP A 211 1.44 2.62 -21.55
C ASP A 211 2.54 3.35 -20.76
N VAL A 212 2.21 4.48 -20.13
CA VAL A 212 3.09 5.19 -19.19
C VAL A 212 2.54 5.03 -17.78
N LEU A 213 3.37 4.52 -16.86
CA LEU A 213 2.99 4.39 -15.46
C LEU A 213 2.65 5.75 -14.86
N THR A 214 1.61 5.77 -14.03
CA THR A 214 1.22 6.96 -13.26
C THR A 214 1.57 6.76 -11.78
N GLY A 215 1.24 7.73 -10.93
CA GLY A 215 1.56 7.69 -9.51
C GLY A 215 0.71 6.76 -8.64
N TYR A 216 -0.15 5.91 -9.21
CA TYR A 216 -0.90 4.94 -8.41
C TYR A 216 -0.24 3.57 -8.47
N ARG A 217 0.16 3.08 -7.29
CA ARG A 217 0.68 1.72 -7.11
C ARG A 217 0.19 1.12 -5.79
N ASN A 218 -0.35 -0.08 -5.85
CA ASN A 218 -0.57 -0.93 -4.67
C ASN A 218 0.39 -2.13 -4.76
N VAL A 219 0.98 -2.47 -3.62
CA VAL A 219 2.01 -3.50 -3.51
C VAL A 219 1.67 -4.35 -2.31
N GLU A 220 1.64 -5.66 -2.50
CA GLU A 220 1.44 -6.61 -1.40
C GLU A 220 2.56 -7.63 -1.39
N ASP A 221 3.06 -7.93 -0.20
CA ASP A 221 3.96 -9.04 0.07
C ASP A 221 3.14 -10.19 0.65
N PHE A 222 3.38 -11.40 0.17
CA PHE A 222 2.85 -12.60 0.80
C PHE A 222 3.96 -13.62 1.02
N GLY A 223 3.82 -14.39 2.10
CA GLY A 223 4.77 -15.44 2.45
C GLY A 223 4.45 -16.76 1.74
N ALA A 224 5.14 -17.82 2.14
CA ALA A 224 4.82 -19.15 1.66
C ALA A 224 3.36 -19.53 1.94
N SER A 225 2.71 -20.14 0.97
CA SER A 225 1.29 -20.52 1.01
C SER A 225 1.11 -22.02 1.24
N GLU A 226 0.17 -22.39 2.11
CA GLU A 226 -0.34 -23.76 2.16
C GLU A 226 -1.18 -24.04 0.90
N THR A 227 -1.16 -25.28 0.42
CA THR A 227 -1.99 -25.67 -0.73
C THR A 227 -3.46 -25.35 -0.46
N GLY A 228 -4.06 -24.54 -1.34
CA GLY A 228 -5.46 -24.14 -1.27
C GLY A 228 -5.75 -23.02 -0.29
N VAL A 229 -4.75 -22.39 0.31
CA VAL A 229 -4.91 -21.24 1.23
C VAL A 229 -4.45 -19.97 0.54
N SER A 230 -5.38 -19.04 0.35
CA SER A 230 -5.06 -17.71 -0.15
C SER A 230 -4.49 -16.80 0.94
N PHE A 231 -3.77 -15.78 0.52
CA PHE A 231 -3.54 -14.58 1.34
C PHE A 231 -4.54 -13.51 0.91
N GLY A 232 -5.06 -12.75 1.85
CA GLY A 232 -5.95 -11.65 1.53
C GLY A 232 -5.84 -10.49 2.49
N ARG A 233 -6.47 -9.41 2.11
CA ARG A 233 -6.58 -8.18 2.85
C ARG A 233 -7.58 -8.32 4.01
N TYR A 234 -7.13 -8.07 5.23
CA TYR A 234 -7.97 -8.06 6.43
C TYR A 234 -7.88 -6.72 7.16
N HIS A 235 -9.01 -6.07 7.43
CA HIS A 235 -9.07 -4.83 8.20
C HIS A 235 -8.87 -5.11 9.69
N LYS A 236 -7.84 -4.50 10.27
CA LYS A 236 -7.60 -4.52 11.71
C LYS A 236 -8.11 -3.22 12.33
N SER A 237 -9.37 -3.25 12.77
CA SER A 237 -10.08 -2.11 13.35
C SER A 237 -9.36 -1.44 14.55
N SER A 238 -8.53 -2.18 15.30
CA SER A 238 -7.79 -1.62 16.44
C SER A 238 -6.70 -0.62 16.06
N THR A 239 -6.16 -0.75 14.83
CA THR A 239 -5.06 0.06 14.30
C THR A 239 -5.46 0.82 13.04
N ASP A 240 -6.71 0.66 12.62
CA ASP A 240 -7.29 1.18 11.39
C ASP A 240 -6.39 0.99 10.17
N ASN A 241 -5.78 -0.19 10.09
CA ASN A 241 -4.91 -0.59 8.99
C ASN A 241 -5.33 -1.95 8.45
N TYR A 242 -4.67 -2.37 7.38
CA TYR A 242 -4.92 -3.65 6.76
C TYR A 242 -3.68 -4.52 6.86
N ASN A 243 -3.89 -5.80 7.05
CA ASN A 243 -2.86 -6.82 6.94
C ASN A 243 -3.18 -7.71 5.74
N PHE A 244 -2.14 -8.18 5.06
CA PHE A 244 -2.26 -9.22 4.05
C PHE A 244 -1.87 -10.56 4.67
N VAL A 245 -2.85 -11.42 4.91
CA VAL A 245 -2.72 -12.61 5.79
C VAL A 245 -3.40 -13.82 5.18
N ALA A 246 -2.94 -15.01 5.55
CA ALA A 246 -3.60 -16.25 5.16
C ALA A 246 -5.09 -16.23 5.54
N MET A 247 -5.96 -16.73 4.67
CA MET A 247 -7.41 -16.72 4.82
C MET A 247 -7.96 -18.10 5.18
N ASP A 248 -9.02 -18.12 6.00
CA ASP A 248 -9.69 -19.36 6.41
C ASP A 248 -10.42 -20.05 5.24
N GLU A 249 -10.95 -19.24 4.32
CA GLU A 249 -11.60 -19.68 3.10
C GLU A 249 -11.15 -18.81 1.93
N ASN A 250 -11.05 -19.41 0.73
CA ASN A 250 -10.82 -18.67 -0.51
C ASN A 250 -12.12 -17.96 -0.92
N THR A 251 -12.07 -16.66 -1.19
CA THR A 251 -13.26 -15.84 -1.42
C THR A 251 -13.33 -15.12 -2.79
N PRO A 252 -12.97 -15.77 -3.91
CA PRO A 252 -12.95 -15.12 -5.22
C PRO A 252 -14.33 -14.58 -5.62
N GLY A 253 -14.38 -13.29 -5.92
CA GLY A 253 -15.54 -12.51 -6.31
C GLY A 253 -16.38 -11.99 -5.13
N SER A 254 -15.87 -12.06 -3.90
CA SER A 254 -16.65 -11.77 -2.69
C SER A 254 -15.79 -11.19 -1.55
N ALA A 255 -16.44 -10.79 -0.46
CA ALA A 255 -15.73 -10.24 0.69
C ALA A 255 -14.81 -11.30 1.32
N ASN A 256 -13.59 -10.87 1.67
CA ASN A 256 -12.58 -11.74 2.26
C ASN A 256 -13.08 -12.46 3.52
N ALA A 257 -12.64 -13.71 3.67
CA ALA A 257 -12.82 -14.46 4.90
C ALA A 257 -12.07 -13.82 6.08
N TYR A 258 -12.29 -14.37 7.28
CA TYR A 258 -11.42 -14.04 8.40
C TYR A 258 -10.02 -14.62 8.17
N PRO A 259 -8.98 -14.03 8.79
CA PRO A 259 -7.65 -14.62 8.77
C PRO A 259 -7.72 -16.06 9.26
N LYS A 260 -7.00 -16.95 8.59
CA LYS A 260 -6.78 -18.30 9.05
C LYS A 260 -6.03 -18.24 10.37
N VAL A 261 -6.72 -18.51 11.47
CA VAL A 261 -6.12 -18.69 12.79
C VAL A 261 -6.01 -20.18 13.05
N GLY A 262 -4.78 -20.70 13.06
CA GLY A 262 -4.52 -22.10 13.39
C GLY A 262 -4.89 -22.41 14.86
N PRO A 263 -5.43 -23.61 15.19
CA PRO A 263 -6.37 -23.86 16.31
C PRO A 263 -5.83 -23.82 17.75
N ILE A 264 -4.84 -22.98 18.03
CA ILE A 264 -4.34 -22.76 19.39
C ILE A 264 -5.19 -21.71 20.11
N VAL A 265 -5.67 -22.06 21.30
CA VAL A 265 -6.43 -21.22 22.24
C VAL A 265 -5.66 -21.08 23.54
N ILE A 266 -5.80 -19.99 24.29
CA ILE A 266 -5.27 -19.93 25.67
C ILE A 266 -6.12 -20.83 26.56
N SER A 267 -5.50 -21.75 27.32
CA SER A 267 -6.19 -22.67 28.24
C SER A 267 -6.12 -22.29 29.72
N GLU A 268 -5.05 -21.66 30.20
CA GLU A 268 -4.88 -21.34 31.62
C GLU A 268 -3.98 -20.10 31.87
N ILE A 269 -4.16 -19.41 33.01
CA ILE A 269 -3.32 -18.28 33.45
C ILE A 269 -3.07 -18.35 34.98
N MET A 270 -1.81 -18.25 35.42
CA MET A 270 -1.42 -18.08 36.84
C MET A 270 -0.95 -16.64 37.10
N TYR A 271 -1.55 -15.98 38.08
CA TYR A 271 -1.22 -14.61 38.49
C TYR A 271 -1.20 -14.47 40.02
N HIS A 272 -0.29 -13.66 40.57
CA HIS A 272 -0.11 -13.42 42.01
C HIS A 272 0.02 -14.70 42.89
N PRO A 273 1.03 -15.54 42.64
CA PRO A 273 1.21 -16.78 43.39
C PRO A 273 1.76 -16.52 44.80
N ASP A 274 1.38 -17.35 45.77
CA ASP A 274 1.88 -17.32 47.16
C ASP A 274 2.86 -18.49 47.37
N TRP A 275 4.16 -18.25 47.06
CA TRP A 275 5.19 -19.30 47.05
C TRP A 275 6.17 -19.16 48.24
N PRO A 276 6.62 -20.26 48.88
CA PRO A 276 7.19 -20.21 50.23
C PRO A 276 8.56 -19.52 50.39
N GLU A 277 8.74 -18.95 51.59
CA GLU A 277 9.95 -18.25 52.05
C GLU A 277 11.21 -19.14 51.99
N GLY A 278 12.30 -18.57 51.46
CA GLY A 278 13.59 -19.25 51.30
C GLY A 278 13.93 -19.62 49.85
N SER A 279 13.04 -19.31 48.91
CA SER A 279 13.33 -19.32 47.48
C SER A 279 14.34 -18.22 47.10
N SER A 280 15.15 -18.49 46.08
CA SER A 280 16.04 -17.52 45.44
C SER A 280 15.35 -16.64 44.37
N TYR A 281 14.03 -16.81 44.16
CA TYR A 281 13.20 -16.13 43.16
C TYR A 281 11.97 -15.45 43.80
N THR A 282 11.42 -14.41 43.15
CA THR A 282 10.23 -13.65 43.62
C THR A 282 8.91 -14.27 43.17
N ASN A 283 7.80 -13.94 43.85
CA ASN A 283 6.46 -14.48 43.53
C ASN A 283 6.05 -14.21 42.07
N ASP A 284 6.31 -13.02 41.53
CA ASP A 284 5.94 -12.67 40.14
C ASP A 284 6.64 -13.55 39.08
N GLN A 285 7.76 -14.20 39.43
CA GLN A 285 8.47 -15.10 38.51
C GLN A 285 7.77 -16.45 38.32
N TYR A 286 6.63 -16.67 38.98
CA TYR A 286 5.83 -17.90 38.87
C TYR A 286 4.52 -17.69 38.11
N GLU A 287 4.28 -16.51 37.54
CA GLU A 287 3.14 -16.25 36.66
C GLU A 287 3.30 -16.95 35.30
N TYR A 288 2.20 -17.41 34.67
CA TYR A 288 2.23 -18.05 33.34
C TYR A 288 0.93 -17.89 32.55
N ILE A 289 1.01 -18.09 31.23
CA ILE A 289 -0.11 -18.28 30.31
C ILE A 289 0.09 -19.63 29.60
N GLU A 290 -0.96 -20.44 29.54
CA GLU A 290 -0.99 -21.76 28.91
C GLU A 290 -1.77 -21.72 27.59
N LEU A 291 -1.29 -22.45 26.59
CA LEU A 291 -1.86 -22.51 25.26
C LEU A 291 -2.25 -23.97 24.96
N HIS A 292 -3.45 -24.18 24.42
CA HIS A 292 -4.06 -25.46 24.12
C HIS A 292 -4.52 -25.51 22.67
N ASN A 293 -4.21 -26.61 22.01
CA ASN A 293 -4.72 -26.89 20.69
C ASN A 293 -6.07 -27.63 20.77
N ILE A 294 -7.16 -27.01 20.29
CA ILE A 294 -8.50 -27.63 20.33
C ILE A 294 -8.86 -28.42 19.07
N SER A 295 -7.97 -28.50 18.08
CA SER A 295 -8.21 -29.34 16.90
C SER A 295 -7.77 -30.79 17.12
N ALA A 296 -8.13 -31.65 16.17
CA ALA A 296 -7.71 -33.05 16.17
C ALA A 296 -6.23 -33.24 15.77
N GLU A 297 -5.57 -32.19 15.25
CA GLU A 297 -4.21 -32.25 14.69
C GLU A 297 -3.29 -31.25 15.39
N PRO A 298 -2.01 -31.56 15.69
CA PRO A 298 -1.09 -30.64 16.36
C PRO A 298 -0.99 -29.25 15.68
N VAL A 299 -0.74 -28.19 16.47
CA VAL A 299 -0.48 -26.82 15.98
C VAL A 299 0.76 -26.26 16.65
N THR A 300 1.59 -25.57 15.86
CA THR A 300 2.80 -24.89 16.30
C THR A 300 2.49 -23.42 16.56
N LEU A 301 2.94 -22.90 17.71
CA LEU A 301 2.79 -21.50 18.09
C LEU A 301 4.03 -20.68 17.70
N TYR A 302 3.96 -19.36 17.86
CA TYR A 302 5.04 -18.46 17.46
C TYR A 302 5.10 -17.24 18.38
N ASP A 303 6.29 -16.85 18.81
CA ASP A 303 6.53 -15.66 19.63
C ASP A 303 6.68 -14.41 18.75
N TYR A 304 5.80 -13.43 18.96
CA TYR A 304 5.75 -12.18 18.18
C TYR A 304 6.98 -11.27 18.35
N VAL A 305 7.69 -11.35 19.48
CA VAL A 305 8.86 -10.52 19.79
C VAL A 305 10.15 -11.18 19.30
N THR A 306 10.29 -12.51 19.44
CA THR A 306 11.52 -13.22 19.06
C THR A 306 11.47 -13.88 17.68
N ALA A 307 10.30 -13.95 17.04
CA ALA A 307 10.15 -14.55 15.72
C ALA A 307 10.62 -16.03 15.64
N GLU A 308 10.39 -16.80 16.71
CA GLU A 308 10.68 -18.23 16.80
C GLU A 308 9.39 -19.03 17.13
N PRO A 309 9.21 -20.25 16.60
CA PRO A 309 8.15 -21.16 17.00
C PRO A 309 8.37 -21.84 18.36
#